data_AF-A0AA37UJF1-F1
#
_entry.id   AF-A0AA37UJF1-F1
#
_cell.length_a   1.000
_cell.length_b   1.000
_cell.length_c   1.000
_cell.angle_alpha   90.00
_cell.angle_beta   90.00
_cell.angle_gamma   90.00
#
_symmetry.space_group_name_H-M   'P 1'
#
loop_
_entity.id
_entity.type
_entity.pdbx_description
1 polymer ?
#
loop_
_entity_poly.entity_id
_entity_poly.type
_entity_poly.pdbx_seq_one_letter_code
_entity_poly.pdbx_strand_id
1 'polypeptide(L)'
;MRLLHRKDDGGFCLVQCPENQTPHYAILSHTWIGDDGEVTFEDMMDGNAHLKAASYNKILFCVEQAAKDGLEYSWVDTCCINKSSSAELQEAITTMFAWYRKASRCYVYLSDVSTTQGPLWESTFRNSRWFTRGWTLQELIAPTSVEFFSVRGTRLGDKKSLETLIHEITGISHQALRGADMSDFSVTERLSWAENRQTQRKEDKAYSLLGIFGVFMPLIYGEGSNAFIRLQEEIEKKHADVARQNELLSKLPVVPQATFNSLENQHRSTCLQGTRVELLREILEWADGPDKSCIFWLNGIAGTDDSQDVS
;
A
#
# COMPACT_ATOMS: atom_id res chain seq x y z
N MET A 1 5.17 -13.13 5.09
CA MET A 1 4.01 -13.25 4.19
C MET A 1 4.17 -14.44 3.25
N ARG A 2 3.10 -15.03 2.72
CA ARG A 2 3.19 -16.04 1.64
C ARG A 2 2.92 -15.42 0.29
N LEU A 3 3.60 -15.95 -0.73
CA LEU A 3 3.47 -15.54 -2.12
C LEU A 3 3.27 -16.78 -3.01
N LEU A 4 2.64 -16.58 -4.16
CA LEU A 4 2.68 -17.51 -5.28
C LEU A 4 3.96 -17.26 -6.04
N HIS A 5 4.79 -18.29 -6.20
CA HIS A 5 6.00 -18.27 -7.02
C HIS A 5 5.72 -19.01 -8.33
N ARG A 6 5.92 -18.32 -9.45
CA ARG A 6 5.83 -18.90 -10.79
C ARG A 6 7.06 -19.75 -11.07
N LYS A 7 6.85 -20.96 -11.59
CA LYS A 7 7.89 -21.90 -12.00
C LYS A 7 8.19 -21.75 -13.50
N ASP A 8 9.34 -22.28 -13.92
CA ASP A 8 9.78 -22.25 -15.32
C ASP A 8 8.83 -23.00 -16.27
N ASP A 9 8.14 -24.03 -15.77
CA ASP A 9 7.14 -24.81 -16.51
C ASP A 9 5.79 -24.10 -16.69
N GLY A 10 5.66 -22.87 -16.17
CA GLY A 10 4.43 -22.09 -16.18
C GLY A 10 3.46 -22.41 -15.04
N GLY A 11 3.74 -23.43 -14.23
CA GLY A 11 3.03 -23.69 -12.99
C GLY A 11 3.37 -22.68 -11.89
N PHE A 12 2.73 -22.80 -10.72
CA PHE A 12 3.04 -21.97 -9.56
C PHE A 12 2.77 -22.72 -8.25
N CYS A 13 3.42 -22.28 -7.18
CA CYS A 13 3.22 -22.84 -5.83
C CYS A 13 3.33 -21.75 -4.75
N LEU A 14 2.76 -22.03 -3.58
CA LEU A 14 2.91 -21.14 -2.42
C LEU A 14 4.31 -21.27 -1.81
N VAL A 15 4.92 -20.13 -1.49
CA VAL A 15 6.20 -20.02 -0.79
C VAL A 15 6.08 -19.05 0.38
N GLN A 16 6.71 -19.38 1.51
CA GLN A 16 6.80 -18.48 2.66
C GLN A 16 7.99 -17.53 2.47
N CYS A 17 7.74 -16.23 2.57
CA CYS A 17 8.77 -15.20 2.49
C CYS A 17 8.89 -14.49 3.86
N PRO A 18 10.09 -14.45 4.45
CA PRO A 18 10.39 -13.60 5.61
C PRO A 18 10.20 -12.12 5.26
N GLU A 19 9.77 -11.29 6.22
CA GLU A 19 9.47 -9.88 5.96
C GLU A 19 10.66 -9.09 5.40
N ASN A 20 11.86 -9.37 5.89
CA ASN A 20 13.11 -8.71 5.48
C ASN A 20 13.66 -9.19 4.13
N GLN A 21 13.04 -10.19 3.51
CA GLN A 21 13.46 -10.80 2.24
C GLN A 21 12.28 -10.93 1.27
N THR A 22 11.25 -10.11 1.46
CA THR A 22 10.09 -10.09 0.55
C THR A 22 10.55 -9.63 -0.84
N PRO A 23 10.44 -10.46 -1.89
CA PRO A 23 10.83 -10.08 -3.25
C PRO A 23 9.87 -9.02 -3.82
N HIS A 24 10.17 -8.48 -5.00
CA HIS A 24 9.17 -7.73 -5.75
C HIS A 24 8.03 -8.67 -6.18
N TYR A 25 6.78 -8.26 -5.94
CA TYR A 25 5.60 -9.05 -6.27
C TYR A 25 4.48 -8.19 -6.87
N ALA A 26 3.62 -8.85 -7.64
CA ALA A 26 2.32 -8.34 -8.03
C ALA A 26 1.26 -8.71 -6.98
N ILE A 27 0.20 -7.92 -6.85
CA ILE A 27 -0.91 -8.19 -5.95
C ILE A 27 -2.23 -8.18 -6.73
N LEU A 28 -3.10 -9.16 -6.47
CA LEU A 28 -4.41 -9.23 -7.10
C LEU A 28 -5.47 -8.55 -6.23
N SER A 29 -6.16 -7.57 -6.79
CA SER A 29 -7.38 -7.01 -6.25
C SER A 29 -8.58 -7.56 -7.04
N HIS A 30 -9.53 -8.16 -6.37
CA HIS A 30 -10.67 -8.80 -7.04
C HIS A 30 -11.90 -8.90 -6.12
N THR A 31 -13.04 -9.24 -6.72
CA THR A 31 -14.28 -9.54 -5.97
C THR A 31 -14.48 -11.04 -5.88
N TRP A 32 -14.84 -11.53 -4.68
CA TRP A 32 -15.02 -12.96 -4.45
C TRP A 32 -16.27 -13.52 -5.15
N ILE A 33 -16.20 -14.77 -5.62
CA ILE A 33 -17.31 -15.53 -6.23
C ILE A 33 -18.00 -16.35 -5.13
N GLY A 34 -18.83 -15.69 -4.31
CA GLY A 34 -19.55 -16.35 -3.22
C GLY A 34 -18.65 -17.02 -2.17
N ASP A 35 -19.26 -17.80 -1.27
CA ASP A 35 -18.56 -18.32 -0.08
C ASP A 35 -17.68 -19.54 -0.39
N ASP A 36 -18.10 -20.41 -1.32
CA ASP A 36 -17.38 -21.65 -1.65
C ASP A 36 -16.67 -21.60 -3.01
N GLY A 37 -16.81 -20.50 -3.76
CA GLY A 37 -16.29 -20.40 -5.12
C GLY A 37 -14.84 -19.96 -5.23
N GLU A 38 -14.22 -19.47 -4.15
CA GLU A 38 -12.82 -19.03 -4.14
C GLU A 38 -11.86 -20.16 -3.80
N VAL A 39 -10.73 -20.24 -4.53
CA VAL A 39 -9.59 -21.09 -4.18
C VAL A 39 -9.03 -20.63 -2.85
N THR A 40 -8.98 -21.52 -1.86
CA THR A 40 -8.42 -21.25 -0.54
C THR A 40 -6.96 -21.67 -0.43
N PHE A 41 -6.35 -21.37 0.71
CA PHE A 41 -5.03 -21.89 1.05
C PHE A 41 -5.02 -23.43 1.07
N GLU A 42 -6.03 -24.05 1.66
CA GLU A 42 -6.18 -25.50 1.74
C GLU A 42 -6.30 -26.14 0.34
N ASP A 43 -7.10 -25.54 -0.55
CA ASP A 43 -7.21 -26.03 -1.94
C ASP A 43 -5.85 -26.03 -2.67
N MET A 44 -4.99 -25.04 -2.39
CA MET A 44 -3.63 -24.98 -2.95
C MET A 44 -2.73 -26.07 -2.37
N MET A 45 -2.83 -26.33 -1.07
CA MET A 45 -2.03 -27.35 -0.39
C MET A 45 -2.43 -28.77 -0.80
N ASP A 46 -3.73 -29.00 -1.01
CA ASP A 46 -4.28 -30.30 -1.39
C ASP A 46 -4.18 -30.58 -2.90
N GLY A 47 -3.74 -29.60 -3.69
CA GLY A 47 -3.66 -29.70 -5.16
C GLY A 47 -5.03 -29.60 -5.86
N ASN A 48 -6.06 -29.15 -5.15
CA ASN A 48 -7.46 -29.09 -5.59
C ASN A 48 -7.86 -27.72 -6.16
N ALA A 49 -6.96 -26.74 -6.17
CA ALA A 49 -7.25 -25.39 -6.65
C ALA A 49 -7.92 -25.34 -8.04
N HIS A 50 -7.49 -26.21 -8.96
CA HIS A 50 -8.03 -26.30 -10.32
C HIS A 50 -9.51 -26.72 -10.38
N LEU A 51 -10.05 -27.36 -9.34
CA LEU A 51 -11.46 -27.75 -9.26
C LEU A 51 -12.39 -26.53 -9.16
N LYS A 52 -11.89 -25.39 -8.65
CA LYS A 52 -12.60 -24.12 -8.57
C LYS A 52 -12.23 -23.22 -9.75
N ALA A 53 -12.54 -23.68 -10.96
CA ALA A 53 -12.06 -23.09 -12.21
C ALA A 53 -12.22 -21.56 -12.32
N ALA A 54 -13.35 -21.00 -11.89
CA ALA A 54 -13.63 -19.57 -12.03
C ALA A 54 -12.71 -18.66 -11.20
N SER A 55 -12.40 -19.04 -9.96
CA SER A 55 -11.45 -18.32 -9.09
C SER A 55 -10.00 -18.68 -9.43
N TYR A 56 -9.74 -19.94 -9.78
CA TYR A 56 -8.44 -20.38 -10.26
C TYR A 56 -7.99 -19.57 -11.50
N ASN A 57 -8.90 -19.27 -12.42
CA ASN A 57 -8.60 -18.42 -13.58
C ASN A 57 -8.16 -16.99 -13.20
N LYS A 58 -8.65 -16.43 -12.08
CA LYS A 58 -8.18 -15.12 -11.60
C LYS A 58 -6.73 -15.19 -11.09
N ILE A 59 -6.41 -16.28 -10.39
CA ILE A 59 -5.06 -16.54 -9.89
C ILE A 59 -4.11 -16.73 -11.08
N LEU A 60 -4.50 -17.56 -12.05
CA LEU A 60 -3.73 -17.78 -13.27
C LEU A 60 -3.51 -16.46 -14.02
N PHE A 61 -4.56 -15.66 -14.21
CA PHE A 61 -4.45 -14.32 -14.81
C PHE A 61 -3.41 -13.46 -14.06
N CYS A 62 -3.46 -13.42 -12.73
CA CYS A 62 -2.52 -12.63 -11.93
C CYS A 62 -1.08 -13.08 -12.14
N VAL A 63 -0.81 -14.39 -12.06
CA VAL A 63 0.53 -14.97 -12.24
C VAL A 63 1.06 -14.74 -13.65
N GLU A 64 0.22 -14.92 -14.67
CA GLU A 64 0.59 -14.68 -16.07
C GLU A 64 0.84 -13.20 -16.36
N GLN A 65 0.01 -12.31 -15.81
CA GLN A 65 0.19 -10.87 -15.98
C GLN A 65 1.43 -10.37 -15.24
N ALA A 66 1.69 -10.86 -14.04
CA ALA A 66 2.92 -10.61 -13.29
C ALA A 66 4.16 -11.01 -14.12
N ALA A 67 4.14 -12.19 -14.73
CA ALA A 67 5.23 -12.68 -15.56
C ALA A 67 5.49 -11.78 -16.78
N LYS A 68 4.43 -11.25 -17.43
CA LYS A 68 4.56 -10.29 -18.54
C LYS A 68 5.23 -8.99 -18.11
N ASP A 69 5.02 -8.60 -16.86
CA ASP A 69 5.62 -7.40 -16.27
C ASP A 69 6.96 -7.67 -15.55
N GLY A 70 7.52 -8.88 -15.72
CA GLY A 70 8.83 -9.26 -15.18
C GLY A 70 8.83 -9.61 -13.69
N LEU A 71 7.68 -9.98 -13.13
CA LEU A 71 7.52 -10.37 -11.72
C LEU A 71 7.29 -11.88 -11.60
N GLU A 72 8.13 -12.54 -10.81
CA GLU A 72 8.03 -13.99 -10.56
C GLU A 72 7.07 -14.34 -9.41
N TYR A 73 6.76 -13.34 -8.57
CA TYR A 73 5.94 -13.51 -7.38
C TYR A 73 4.62 -12.75 -7.49
N SER A 74 3.56 -13.37 -6.97
CA SER A 74 2.23 -12.77 -6.90
C SER A 74 1.60 -13.03 -5.55
N TRP A 75 0.69 -12.15 -5.12
CA TRP A 75 -0.09 -12.32 -3.89
C TRP A 75 -1.58 -12.26 -4.19
N VAL A 76 -2.33 -13.20 -3.61
CA VAL A 76 -3.79 -13.28 -3.69
C VAL A 76 -4.33 -13.63 -2.30
N ASP A 77 -5.19 -12.77 -1.74
CA ASP A 77 -5.70 -12.89 -0.37
C ASP A 77 -6.42 -14.21 -0.09
N THR A 78 -7.10 -14.76 -1.10
CA THR A 78 -7.90 -15.98 -0.95
C THR A 78 -7.07 -17.22 -0.68
N CYS A 79 -5.87 -17.31 -1.28
CA CYS A 79 -5.03 -18.51 -1.20
C CYS A 79 -3.66 -18.29 -0.54
N CYS A 80 -3.18 -17.05 -0.40
CA CYS A 80 -1.92 -16.76 0.29
C CYS A 80 -2.10 -16.64 1.81
N ILE A 81 -3.33 -16.42 2.30
CA ILE A 81 -3.65 -16.34 3.73
C ILE A 81 -4.32 -17.64 4.17
N ASN A 82 -3.84 -18.25 5.23
CA ASN A 82 -4.52 -19.35 5.90
C ASN A 82 -5.58 -18.76 6.83
N LYS A 83 -6.80 -18.62 6.30
CA LYS A 83 -7.94 -18.05 7.03
C LYS A 83 -8.41 -18.94 8.18
N SER A 84 -8.00 -20.21 8.21
CA SER A 84 -8.26 -21.15 9.32
C SER A 84 -7.37 -20.87 10.54
N SER A 85 -6.25 -20.16 10.36
CA SER A 85 -5.38 -19.69 11.44
C SER A 85 -5.81 -18.29 11.89
N SER A 86 -6.42 -18.17 13.08
CA SER A 86 -6.85 -16.88 13.61
C SER A 86 -5.70 -15.89 13.81
N ALA A 87 -4.52 -16.38 14.23
CA ALA A 87 -3.32 -15.57 14.39
C ALA A 87 -2.86 -14.99 13.03
N GLU A 88 -2.85 -15.83 12.00
CA GLU A 88 -2.44 -15.38 10.67
C GLU A 88 -3.48 -14.44 10.03
N LEU A 89 -4.77 -14.74 10.21
CA LEU A 89 -5.85 -13.86 9.73
C LEU A 89 -5.76 -12.47 10.38
N GLN A 90 -5.50 -12.42 11.68
CA GLN A 90 -5.28 -11.17 12.43
C GLN A 90 -4.08 -10.39 11.88
N GLU A 91 -2.94 -11.07 11.71
CA GLU A 91 -1.74 -10.47 11.14
C GLU A 91 -2.01 -9.94 9.72
N ALA A 92 -2.65 -10.75 8.87
CA ALA A 92 -2.94 -10.42 7.49
C ALA A 92 -3.84 -9.20 7.35
N ILE A 93 -4.96 -9.15 8.09
CA ILE A 93 -5.86 -7.99 8.06
C ILE A 93 -5.15 -6.72 8.54
N THR A 94 -4.32 -6.85 9.59
CA THR A 94 -3.57 -5.74 10.15
C THR A 94 -2.49 -5.20 9.19
N THR A 95 -1.91 -6.07 8.36
CA THR A 95 -0.77 -5.75 7.48
C THR A 95 -1.16 -5.56 6.01
N MET A 96 -2.40 -5.88 5.63
CA MET A 96 -2.88 -5.87 4.24
C MET A 96 -2.60 -4.55 3.52
N PHE A 97 -2.90 -3.42 4.17
CA PHE A 97 -2.63 -2.11 3.60
C PHE A 97 -1.15 -1.91 3.26
N ALA A 98 -0.25 -2.37 4.13
CA ALA A 98 1.19 -2.31 3.88
C ALA A 98 1.62 -3.24 2.74
N TRP A 99 1.01 -4.44 2.63
CA TRP A 99 1.26 -5.34 1.51
C TRP A 99 0.78 -4.75 0.17
N TYR A 100 -0.38 -4.11 0.13
CA TYR A 100 -0.83 -3.39 -1.07
C TYR A 100 0.09 -2.22 -1.41
N ARG A 101 0.52 -1.44 -0.41
CA ARG A 101 1.45 -0.31 -0.61
C ARG A 101 2.81 -0.75 -1.13
N LYS A 102 3.34 -1.89 -0.68
CA LYS A 102 4.65 -2.44 -1.09
C LYS A 102 4.62 -3.19 -2.42
N ALA A 103 3.44 -3.55 -2.93
CA ALA A 103 3.32 -4.29 -4.18
C ALA A 103 3.86 -3.47 -5.36
N SER A 104 4.59 -4.14 -6.27
CA SER A 104 5.17 -3.48 -7.46
C SER A 104 4.10 -3.18 -8.51
N ARG A 105 3.07 -4.02 -8.58
CA ARG A 105 1.88 -3.86 -9.43
C ARG A 105 0.66 -4.37 -8.68
N CYS A 106 -0.44 -3.62 -8.71
CA CYS A 106 -1.76 -4.09 -8.30
C CYS A 106 -2.63 -4.31 -9.54
N TYR A 107 -3.04 -5.55 -9.77
CA TYR A 107 -3.94 -5.89 -10.87
C TYR A 107 -5.37 -6.00 -10.35
N VAL A 108 -6.24 -5.14 -10.86
CA VAL A 108 -7.67 -5.18 -10.56
C VAL A 108 -8.36 -6.04 -11.63
N TYR A 109 -8.87 -7.19 -11.21
CA TYR A 109 -9.61 -8.10 -12.10
C TYR A 109 -11.12 -7.91 -11.96
N LEU A 110 -11.74 -7.31 -12.97
CA LEU A 110 -13.17 -6.98 -12.98
C LEU A 110 -13.98 -8.12 -13.63
N SER A 111 -14.46 -9.03 -12.79
CA SER A 111 -15.24 -10.21 -13.22
C SER A 111 -16.57 -9.88 -13.90
N ASP A 112 -17.10 -8.68 -13.68
CA ASP A 112 -18.37 -8.18 -14.22
C ASP A 112 -18.22 -7.20 -15.39
N VAL A 113 -17.00 -6.97 -15.88
CA VAL A 113 -16.72 -6.11 -17.04
C VAL A 113 -16.24 -6.98 -18.20
N SER A 114 -17.07 -7.14 -19.22
CA SER A 114 -16.79 -7.96 -20.41
C SER A 114 -16.52 -7.16 -21.68
N THR A 115 -17.02 -5.93 -21.75
CA THR A 115 -16.90 -5.05 -22.93
C THR A 115 -15.72 -4.12 -22.74
N THR A 116 -14.82 -4.06 -23.73
CA THR A 116 -13.58 -3.28 -23.68
C THR A 116 -13.49 -2.22 -24.79
N GLN A 117 -14.52 -2.11 -25.62
CA GLN A 117 -14.55 -1.26 -26.81
C GLN A 117 -15.89 -0.53 -26.93
N GLY A 118 -15.86 0.67 -27.51
CA GLY A 118 -17.04 1.51 -27.75
C GLY A 118 -17.61 2.15 -26.48
N PRO A 119 -18.68 2.95 -26.58
CA PRO A 119 -19.18 3.77 -25.46
C PRO A 119 -19.69 2.95 -24.26
N LEU A 120 -19.91 1.64 -24.44
CA LEU A 120 -20.48 0.77 -23.41
C LEU A 120 -19.47 0.33 -22.34
N TRP A 121 -18.16 0.29 -22.66
CA TRP A 121 -17.15 -0.20 -21.70
C TRP A 121 -17.12 0.65 -20.43
N GLU A 122 -17.22 1.99 -20.59
CA GLU A 122 -17.17 2.93 -19.47
C GLU A 122 -18.38 2.74 -18.55
N SER A 123 -19.57 2.55 -19.12
CA SER A 123 -20.77 2.24 -18.34
C SER A 123 -20.63 0.95 -17.55
N THR A 124 -20.10 -0.12 -18.15
CA THR A 124 -19.87 -1.39 -17.43
C THR A 124 -18.80 -1.24 -16.34
N PHE A 125 -17.76 -0.42 -16.59
CA PHE A 125 -16.72 -0.12 -15.61
C PHE A 125 -17.28 0.64 -14.40
N ARG A 126 -18.04 1.73 -14.63
CA ARG A 126 -18.69 2.53 -13.59
C ARG A 126 -19.60 1.70 -12.68
N ASN A 127 -20.29 0.72 -13.26
CA ASN A 127 -21.23 -0.15 -12.56
C ASN A 127 -20.59 -1.42 -11.98
N SER A 128 -19.26 -1.58 -12.08
CA SER A 128 -18.59 -2.75 -11.53
C SER A 128 -18.75 -2.80 -10.01
N ARG A 129 -19.09 -3.99 -9.50
CA ARG A 129 -19.21 -4.26 -8.06
C ARG A 129 -17.89 -4.06 -7.33
N TRP A 130 -16.76 -4.04 -8.02
CA TRP A 130 -15.46 -3.78 -7.42
C TRP A 130 -15.44 -2.43 -6.70
N PHE A 131 -16.09 -1.39 -7.24
CA PHE A 131 -16.15 -0.06 -6.62
C PHE A 131 -17.02 0.00 -5.36
N THR A 132 -17.89 -0.99 -5.14
CA THR A 132 -18.83 -1.03 -4.01
C THR A 132 -18.43 -2.03 -2.94
N ARG A 133 -17.27 -2.70 -3.04
CA ARG A 133 -16.74 -3.57 -1.98
C ARG A 133 -15.92 -2.77 -0.98
N GLY A 134 -16.07 -3.08 0.31
CA GLY A 134 -15.35 -2.38 1.40
C GLY A 134 -13.83 -2.49 1.26
N TRP A 135 -13.33 -3.72 1.17
CA TRP A 135 -11.89 -3.99 1.11
C TRP A 135 -11.19 -3.34 -0.08
N THR A 136 -11.84 -3.25 -1.25
CA THR A 136 -11.22 -2.68 -2.46
C THR A 136 -10.87 -1.19 -2.34
N LEU A 137 -11.33 -0.49 -1.30
CA LEU A 137 -10.91 0.90 -1.03
C LEU A 137 -9.42 0.97 -0.73
N GLN A 138 -8.92 0.16 0.20
CA GLN A 138 -7.49 0.13 0.50
C GLN A 138 -6.68 -0.45 -0.67
N GLU A 139 -7.27 -1.37 -1.43
CA GLU A 139 -6.62 -1.97 -2.61
C GLU A 139 -6.46 -0.96 -3.77
N LEU A 140 -7.26 0.10 -3.78
CA LEU A 140 -7.15 1.24 -4.71
C LEU A 140 -6.15 2.30 -4.22
N ILE A 141 -6.25 2.65 -2.93
CA ILE A 141 -5.52 3.78 -2.34
C ILE A 141 -4.09 3.42 -1.98
N ALA A 142 -3.86 2.25 -1.40
CA ALA A 142 -2.56 1.89 -0.85
C ALA A 142 -1.47 1.70 -1.92
N PRO A 143 -1.71 0.98 -3.04
CA PRO A 143 -0.67 0.76 -4.05
C PRO A 143 -0.35 2.01 -4.85
N THR A 144 0.93 2.18 -5.21
CA THR A 144 1.36 3.23 -6.14
C THR A 144 0.85 2.97 -7.56
N SER A 145 0.87 1.70 -8.00
CA SER A 145 0.46 1.28 -9.36
C SER A 145 -0.76 0.38 -9.29
N VAL A 146 -1.87 0.79 -9.94
CA VAL A 146 -3.10 -0.01 -10.06
C VAL A 146 -3.52 -0.05 -11.52
N GLU A 147 -3.72 -1.26 -12.06
CA GLU A 147 -4.09 -1.50 -13.45
C GLU A 147 -5.38 -2.32 -13.52
N PHE A 148 -6.33 -1.87 -14.34
CA PHE A 148 -7.67 -2.46 -14.43
C PHE A 148 -7.78 -3.38 -15.64
N PHE A 149 -8.31 -4.58 -15.41
CA PHE A 149 -8.50 -5.60 -16.43
C PHE A 149 -9.93 -6.11 -16.44
N SER A 150 -10.43 -6.40 -17.64
CA SER A 150 -11.72 -7.04 -17.86
C SER A 150 -11.69 -8.52 -17.46
N VAL A 151 -12.85 -9.18 -17.43
CA VAL A 151 -12.98 -10.63 -17.25
C VAL A 151 -12.28 -11.46 -18.33
N ARG A 152 -11.87 -10.83 -19.44
CA ARG A 152 -11.10 -11.46 -20.53
C ARG A 152 -9.60 -11.19 -20.42
N GLY A 153 -9.13 -10.59 -19.31
CA GLY A 153 -7.75 -10.18 -19.14
C GLY A 153 -7.32 -9.03 -20.05
N THR A 154 -8.26 -8.29 -20.64
CA THR A 154 -7.94 -7.12 -21.47
C THR A 154 -7.74 -5.90 -20.59
N ARG A 155 -6.61 -5.21 -20.75
CA ARG A 155 -6.30 -3.97 -20.02
C ARG A 155 -7.28 -2.85 -20.42
N LEU A 156 -7.92 -2.25 -19.43
CA LEU A 156 -8.87 -1.13 -19.57
C LEU A 156 -8.18 0.22 -19.36
N GLY A 157 -7.17 0.26 -18.50
CA GLY A 157 -6.43 1.46 -18.13
C GLY A 157 -5.74 1.28 -16.79
N ASP A 158 -5.11 2.35 -16.30
CA ASP A 158 -4.50 2.41 -14.98
C ASP A 158 -5.10 3.55 -14.14
N LYS A 159 -4.71 3.58 -12.87
CA LYS A 159 -5.15 4.60 -11.91
C LYS A 159 -4.95 6.03 -12.40
N LYS A 160 -3.88 6.28 -13.18
CA LYS A 160 -3.56 7.59 -13.72
C LYS A 160 -4.42 7.91 -14.95
N SER A 161 -4.55 6.98 -15.89
CA SER A 161 -5.34 7.18 -17.11
C SER A 161 -6.84 7.28 -16.83
N LEU A 162 -7.32 6.62 -15.77
CA LEU A 162 -8.72 6.58 -15.35
C LEU A 162 -9.02 7.47 -14.14
N GLU A 163 -8.10 8.36 -13.75
CA GLU A 163 -8.17 9.13 -12.51
C GLU A 163 -9.49 9.89 -12.34
N THR A 164 -9.90 10.66 -13.36
CA THR A 164 -11.17 11.41 -13.34
C THR A 164 -12.38 10.49 -13.21
N LEU A 165 -12.38 9.38 -13.95
CA LEU A 165 -13.45 8.39 -13.90
C LEU A 165 -13.57 7.75 -12.51
N ILE A 166 -12.42 7.40 -11.90
CA ILE A 166 -12.38 6.83 -10.55
C ILE A 166 -12.83 7.85 -9.51
N HIS A 167 -12.41 9.11 -9.62
CA HIS A 167 -12.86 10.20 -8.76
C HIS A 167 -14.39 10.35 -8.80
N GLU A 168 -14.98 10.40 -10.00
CA GLU A 168 -16.43 10.51 -10.17
C GLU A 168 -17.21 9.33 -9.59
N ILE A 169 -16.68 8.10 -9.69
CA ILE A 169 -17.34 6.89 -9.15
C ILE A 169 -17.25 6.86 -7.62
N THR A 170 -16.10 7.22 -7.06
CA THR A 170 -15.75 6.90 -5.66
C THR A 170 -15.78 8.10 -4.72
N GLY A 171 -15.75 9.33 -5.23
CA GLY A 171 -15.58 10.55 -4.45
C GLY A 171 -14.16 10.75 -3.88
N ILE A 172 -13.22 9.84 -4.18
CA ILE A 172 -11.84 9.94 -3.71
C ILE A 172 -11.13 11.09 -4.42
N SER A 173 -10.49 11.98 -3.68
CA SER A 173 -9.80 13.14 -4.27
C SER A 173 -8.68 12.73 -5.23
N HIS A 174 -8.42 13.55 -6.26
CA HIS A 174 -7.29 13.33 -7.17
C HIS A 174 -5.95 13.23 -6.44
N GLN A 175 -5.78 14.00 -5.35
CA GLN A 175 -4.56 13.96 -4.53
C GLN A 175 -4.38 12.60 -3.85
N ALA A 176 -5.44 12.04 -3.28
CA ALA A 176 -5.40 10.70 -2.67
C ALA A 176 -5.10 9.61 -3.72
N LEU A 177 -5.71 9.69 -4.91
CA LEU A 177 -5.43 8.75 -6.01
C LEU A 177 -3.97 8.80 -6.48
N ARG A 178 -3.34 9.98 -6.43
CA ARG A 178 -1.93 10.21 -6.77
C ARG A 178 -0.96 9.79 -5.67
N GLY A 179 -1.45 9.41 -4.49
CA GLY A 179 -0.63 8.91 -3.38
C GLY A 179 -0.17 9.95 -2.37
N ALA A 180 -0.91 11.06 -2.20
CA ALA A 180 -0.73 11.95 -1.05
C ALA A 180 -0.87 11.19 0.28
N ASP A 181 -0.29 11.72 1.36
CA ASP A 181 -0.32 11.03 2.64
C ASP A 181 -1.76 10.99 3.19
N MET A 182 -2.13 9.90 3.86
CA MET A 182 -3.45 9.78 4.47
C MET A 182 -3.66 10.81 5.59
N SER A 183 -2.58 11.36 6.17
CA SER A 183 -2.63 12.47 7.13
C SER A 183 -3.10 13.79 6.53
N ASP A 184 -2.98 13.96 5.21
CA ASP A 184 -3.36 15.19 4.51
C ASP A 184 -4.89 15.32 4.38
N PHE A 185 -5.62 14.23 4.62
CA PHE A 185 -7.06 14.14 4.49
C PHE A 185 -7.77 14.06 5.85
N SER A 186 -8.85 14.83 5.98
CA SER A 186 -9.65 14.83 7.20
C SER A 186 -10.23 13.44 7.49
N VAL A 187 -10.59 13.18 8.75
CA VAL A 187 -11.28 11.92 9.13
C VAL A 187 -12.58 11.78 8.36
N THR A 188 -13.36 12.86 8.26
CA THR A 188 -14.64 12.89 7.54
C THR A 188 -14.47 12.56 6.06
N GLU A 189 -13.46 13.13 5.41
CA GLU A 189 -13.17 12.85 4.00
C GLU A 189 -12.81 11.37 3.81
N ARG A 190 -11.89 10.84 4.61
CA ARG A 190 -11.51 9.42 4.52
C ARG A 190 -12.68 8.47 4.78
N LEU A 191 -13.59 8.82 5.71
CA LEU A 191 -14.81 8.04 5.96
C LEU A 191 -15.79 8.10 4.79
N SER A 192 -15.91 9.25 4.10
CA SER A 192 -16.82 9.41 2.95
C SER A 192 -16.48 8.46 1.79
N TRP A 193 -15.20 8.14 1.59
CA TRP A 193 -14.75 7.18 0.56
C TRP A 193 -15.27 5.75 0.77
N ALA A 194 -15.71 5.44 1.99
CA ALA A 194 -16.25 4.14 2.39
C ALA A 194 -17.79 4.09 2.42
N GLU A 195 -18.47 5.23 2.32
CA GLU A 195 -19.92 5.35 2.57
C GLU A 195 -20.78 4.42 1.70
N ASN A 196 -20.47 4.36 0.41
CA ASN A 196 -21.20 3.55 -0.57
C ASN A 196 -20.69 2.11 -0.69
N ARG A 197 -19.75 1.70 0.17
CA ARG A 197 -19.11 0.39 0.11
C ARG A 197 -19.75 -0.59 1.08
N GLN A 198 -19.82 -1.86 0.66
CA GLN A 198 -20.46 -2.94 1.37
C GLN A 198 -19.47 -4.04 1.71
N THR A 199 -19.67 -4.63 2.88
CA THR A 199 -18.91 -5.78 3.38
C THR A 199 -19.87 -6.91 3.72
N GLN A 200 -19.36 -8.14 3.66
CA GLN A 200 -20.15 -9.32 3.99
C GLN A 200 -20.36 -9.45 5.50
N ARG A 201 -19.27 -9.30 6.27
CA ARG A 201 -19.34 -9.21 7.73
C ARG A 201 -19.51 -7.76 8.15
N LYS A 202 -20.29 -7.53 9.21
CA LYS A 202 -20.58 -6.17 9.70
C LYS A 202 -19.30 -5.49 10.21
N GLU A 203 -18.45 -6.27 10.86
CA GLU A 203 -17.19 -5.85 11.45
C GLU A 203 -16.17 -5.40 10.39
N ASP A 204 -16.21 -6.00 9.20
CA ASP A 204 -15.30 -5.64 8.10
C ASP A 204 -15.51 -4.20 7.61
N LYS A 205 -16.66 -3.57 7.90
CA LYS A 205 -16.85 -2.13 7.66
C LYS A 205 -15.82 -1.30 8.43
N ALA A 206 -15.42 -1.76 9.61
CA ALA A 206 -14.37 -1.15 10.41
C ALA A 206 -12.99 -1.67 9.98
N TYR A 207 -12.83 -2.99 9.86
CA TYR A 207 -11.51 -3.59 9.65
C TYR A 207 -10.87 -3.23 8.30
N SER A 208 -11.67 -3.04 7.25
CA SER A 208 -11.18 -2.59 5.95
C SER A 208 -10.61 -1.16 5.95
N LEU A 209 -10.84 -0.38 7.01
CA LEU A 209 -10.39 1.00 7.16
C LEU A 209 -9.15 1.16 8.04
N LEU A 210 -8.69 0.10 8.73
CA LEU A 210 -7.57 0.18 9.68
C LEU A 210 -6.33 0.80 9.06
N GLY A 211 -5.95 0.38 7.85
CA GLY A 211 -4.79 0.91 7.14
C GLY A 211 -4.95 2.36 6.66
N ILE A 212 -6.17 2.76 6.29
CA ILE A 212 -6.47 4.13 5.83
C ILE A 212 -6.35 5.14 6.99
N PHE A 213 -6.74 4.71 8.19
CA PHE A 213 -6.55 5.51 9.41
C PHE A 213 -5.20 5.27 10.08
N GLY A 214 -4.48 4.22 9.68
CA GLY A 214 -3.23 3.76 10.30
C GLY A 214 -3.42 3.46 11.79
N VAL A 215 -4.52 2.81 12.15
CA VAL A 215 -4.85 2.40 13.52
C VAL A 215 -4.83 0.88 13.64
N PHE A 216 -4.66 0.40 14.87
CA PHE A 216 -4.55 -1.02 15.17
C PHE A 216 -5.54 -1.38 16.27
N MET A 217 -6.32 -2.44 16.07
CA MET A 217 -7.25 -2.95 17.06
C MET A 217 -7.45 -4.46 16.91
N PRO A 218 -7.76 -5.20 18.01
CA PRO A 218 -8.10 -6.62 17.93
C PRO A 218 -9.32 -6.89 17.03
N LEU A 219 -9.26 -7.94 16.21
CA LEU A 219 -10.40 -8.37 15.40
C LEU A 219 -11.28 -9.31 16.22
N ILE A 220 -12.49 -8.86 16.52
CA ILE A 220 -13.49 -9.62 17.28
C ILE A 220 -14.68 -9.87 16.35
N TYR A 221 -14.60 -10.92 15.53
CA TYR A 221 -15.75 -11.34 14.74
C TYR A 221 -16.88 -11.85 15.65
N GLY A 222 -18.08 -11.30 15.49
CA GLY A 222 -19.22 -11.50 16.38
C GLY A 222 -19.61 -10.26 17.18
N GLU A 223 -18.78 -9.22 17.22
CA GLU A 223 -19.12 -7.96 17.89
C GLU A 223 -20.06 -7.05 17.08
N GLY A 224 -20.29 -7.37 15.81
CA GLY A 224 -21.19 -6.63 14.93
C GLY A 224 -20.75 -5.18 14.72
N SER A 225 -21.69 -4.23 14.86
CA SER A 225 -21.43 -2.81 14.61
C SER A 225 -20.52 -2.16 15.66
N ASN A 226 -20.27 -2.83 16.80
CA ASN A 226 -19.36 -2.32 17.84
C ASN A 226 -17.92 -2.19 17.32
N ALA A 227 -17.53 -2.98 16.31
CA ALA A 227 -16.24 -2.84 15.65
C ALA A 227 -16.02 -1.42 15.10
N PHE A 228 -17.07 -0.78 14.59
CA PHE A 228 -16.98 0.58 14.05
C PHE A 228 -16.89 1.65 15.14
N ILE A 229 -17.52 1.42 16.30
CA ILE A 229 -17.38 2.29 17.48
C ILE A 229 -15.93 2.27 17.95
N ARG A 230 -15.35 1.08 18.11
CA ARG A 230 -13.94 0.92 18.50
C ARG A 230 -12.97 1.52 17.48
N LEU A 231 -13.29 1.43 16.18
CA LEU A 231 -12.51 2.12 15.16
C LEU A 231 -12.50 3.64 15.40
N GLN A 232 -13.66 4.24 15.69
CA GLN A 232 -13.74 5.68 16.00
C GLN A 232 -12.93 6.04 17.24
N GLU A 233 -13.02 5.25 18.30
CA GLU A 233 -12.23 5.45 19.53
C GLU A 233 -10.71 5.43 19.24
N GLU A 234 -10.23 4.47 18.44
CA GLU A 234 -8.80 4.40 18.08
C GLU A 234 -8.37 5.55 17.15
N ILE A 235 -9.25 6.03 16.26
CA ILE A 235 -8.99 7.22 15.43
C ILE A 235 -8.84 8.45 16.34
N GLU A 236 -9.79 8.68 17.24
CA GLU A 236 -9.77 9.83 18.17
C GLU A 236 -8.52 9.81 19.05
N LYS A 237 -8.20 8.66 19.61
CA LYS A 237 -7.00 8.44 20.42
C LYS A 237 -5.72 8.77 19.65
N LYS A 238 -5.58 8.26 18.42
CA LYS A 238 -4.43 8.56 17.57
C LYS A 238 -4.30 10.05 17.28
N HIS A 239 -5.41 10.74 16.98
CA HIS A 239 -5.41 12.18 16.77
C HIS A 239 -5.01 12.97 18.03
N ALA A 240 -5.50 12.56 19.21
CA ALA A 240 -5.12 13.17 20.48
C ALA A 240 -3.62 12.98 20.79
N ASP A 241 -3.06 11.80 20.50
CA ASP A 241 -1.64 11.52 20.70
C ASP A 241 -0.76 12.35 19.75
N VAL A 242 -1.14 12.49 18.48
CA VAL A 242 -0.44 13.36 17.51
C VAL A 242 -0.48 14.83 17.96
N ALA A 243 -1.64 15.32 18.42
CA ALA A 243 -1.77 16.67 18.92
C ALA A 243 -0.86 16.91 20.14
N ARG A 244 -0.84 15.97 21.10
CA ARG A 244 0.05 16.02 22.27
C ARG A 244 1.52 16.01 21.86
N GLN A 245 1.91 15.17 20.90
CA GLN A 245 3.28 15.11 20.41
C GLN A 245 3.70 16.43 19.77
N ASN A 246 2.85 17.03 18.93
CA ASN A 246 3.11 18.34 18.32
C ASN A 246 3.24 19.46 19.36
N GLU A 247 2.43 19.43 20.42
CA GLU A 247 2.54 20.36 21.55
C GLU A 247 3.86 20.19 22.32
N LEU A 248 4.34 18.96 22.48
CA LEU A 248 5.63 18.69 23.11
C LEU A 248 6.80 19.13 22.22
N LEU A 249 6.74 18.85 20.92
CA LEU A 249 7.76 19.26 19.95
C LEU A 249 7.87 20.78 19.84
N SER A 250 6.76 21.52 19.92
CA SER A 250 6.78 22.99 19.89
C SER A 250 7.40 23.63 21.13
N LYS A 251 7.50 22.88 22.24
CA LYS A 251 8.18 23.30 23.47
C LYS A 251 9.68 23.01 23.47
N LEU A 252 10.18 22.21 22.52
CA LEU A 252 11.62 21.96 22.42
C LEU A 252 12.32 23.24 21.95
N PRO A 253 13.44 23.63 22.59
CA PRO A 253 14.22 24.78 22.16
C PRO A 253 14.79 24.48 20.77
N VAL A 254 14.25 25.15 19.75
CA VAL A 254 14.80 25.13 18.41
C VAL A 254 15.92 26.15 18.38
N VAL A 255 17.14 25.73 18.00
CA VAL A 255 18.24 26.65 17.73
C VAL A 255 18.01 27.23 16.34
N PRO A 256 17.62 28.52 16.17
CA PRO A 256 17.27 29.07 14.85
C PRO A 256 18.43 28.99 13.86
N GLN A 257 19.66 29.05 14.36
CA GLN A 257 20.89 28.95 13.59
C GLN A 257 21.16 27.54 13.03
N ALA A 258 20.49 26.51 13.54
CA ALA A 258 20.58 25.14 13.05
C ALA A 258 19.55 24.84 11.94
N THR A 259 18.71 25.82 11.56
CA THR A 259 17.80 25.67 10.43
C THR A 259 18.57 25.75 9.11
N PHE A 260 18.25 24.84 8.19
CA PHE A 260 18.80 24.84 6.83
C PHE A 260 18.48 26.16 6.13
N ASN A 261 19.50 26.83 5.59
CA ASN A 261 19.39 28.19 5.02
C ASN A 261 18.80 29.24 5.98
N SER A 262 19.18 29.21 7.27
CA SER A 262 18.77 30.26 8.20
C SER A 262 19.15 31.65 7.65
N LEU A 263 18.18 32.57 7.64
CA LEU A 263 18.36 33.93 7.15
C LEU A 263 19.45 34.68 7.94
N GLU A 264 19.69 34.30 9.20
CA GLU A 264 20.75 34.85 10.05
C GLU A 264 22.16 34.40 9.61
N ASN A 265 22.30 33.24 8.97
CA ASN A 265 23.57 32.76 8.42
C ASN A 265 23.86 33.29 7.01
N GLN A 266 22.96 34.08 6.40
CA GLN A 266 23.15 34.63 5.05
C GLN A 266 24.38 35.58 4.92
N HIS A 267 24.85 36.11 6.05
CA HIS A 267 26.02 36.98 6.15
C HIS A 267 27.22 36.31 6.82
N ARG A 268 27.12 35.03 7.22
CA ARG A 268 28.32 34.27 7.59
C ARG A 268 29.15 34.10 6.34
N SER A 269 30.45 34.36 6.48
CA SER A 269 31.44 34.10 5.45
C SER A 269 31.22 32.67 4.94
N THR A 270 31.08 32.50 3.63
CA THR A 270 31.29 31.19 3.02
C THR A 270 32.63 30.63 3.49
N CYS A 271 32.74 29.30 3.56
CA CYS A 271 34.00 28.65 3.92
C CYS A 271 35.15 29.30 3.12
N LEU A 272 36.23 29.66 3.81
CA LEU A 272 37.40 30.28 3.15
C LEU A 272 37.85 29.36 2.01
N GLN A 273 38.27 29.95 0.89
CA GLN A 273 38.73 29.18 -0.27
C GLN A 273 39.87 28.23 0.15
N GLY A 274 39.67 26.91 -0.06
CA GLY A 274 40.61 25.88 0.38
C GLY A 274 40.28 25.21 1.72
N THR A 275 39.24 25.66 2.42
CA THR A 275 38.73 24.97 3.63
C THR A 275 37.74 23.88 3.21
N ARG A 276 37.72 22.76 3.94
CA ARG A 276 36.77 21.62 3.74
C ARG A 276 36.84 20.90 2.40
N VAL A 277 37.82 21.23 1.56
CA VAL A 277 38.07 20.53 0.28
C VAL A 277 38.30 19.04 0.49
N GLU A 278 39.01 18.67 1.57
CA GLU A 278 39.32 17.28 1.88
C GLU A 278 38.08 16.51 2.37
N LEU A 279 37.26 17.12 3.24
CA LEU A 279 36.02 16.53 3.71
C LEU A 279 35.01 16.35 2.57
N LEU A 280 34.89 17.34 1.68
CA LEU A 280 34.04 17.23 0.49
C LEU A 280 34.53 16.12 -0.44
N ARG A 281 35.86 15.98 -0.60
CA ARG A 281 36.47 14.88 -1.37
C ARG A 281 36.15 13.52 -0.74
N GLU A 282 36.25 13.38 0.58
CA GLU A 282 35.91 12.16 1.30
C GLU A 282 34.42 11.79 1.16
N ILE A 283 33.52 12.77 1.23
CA ILE A 283 32.08 12.55 1.04
C ILE A 283 31.78 12.12 -0.40
N LEU A 284 32.38 12.78 -1.40
CA LEU A 284 32.20 12.42 -2.82
C LEU A 284 32.79 11.05 -3.14
N GLU A 285 33.97 10.72 -2.61
CA GLU A 285 34.58 9.39 -2.76
C GLU A 285 33.78 8.30 -2.05
N TRP A 286 33.13 8.61 -0.92
CA TRP A 286 32.20 7.69 -0.28
C TRP A 286 30.91 7.51 -1.10
N ALA A 287 30.34 8.61 -1.63
CA ALA A 287 29.09 8.59 -2.39
C ALA A 287 29.22 7.87 -3.74
N ASP A 288 30.34 8.08 -4.44
CA ASP A 288 30.65 7.48 -5.75
C ASP A 288 31.54 6.22 -5.64
N GLY A 289 31.91 5.83 -4.41
CA GLY A 289 32.83 4.73 -4.14
C GLY A 289 32.22 3.34 -4.35
N PRO A 290 33.04 2.33 -4.68
CA PRO A 290 32.60 0.93 -4.83
C PRO A 290 32.33 0.22 -3.48
N ASP A 291 32.46 0.91 -2.35
CA ASP A 291 32.26 0.35 -1.00
C ASP A 291 30.77 0.29 -0.63
N LYS A 292 30.36 -0.77 0.09
CA LYS A 292 28.95 -1.08 0.41
C LYS A 292 28.44 -0.37 1.67
N SER A 293 29.21 0.56 2.23
CA SER A 293 28.87 1.28 3.45
C SER A 293 27.80 2.35 3.19
N CYS A 294 26.54 2.06 3.53
CA CYS A 294 25.41 2.97 3.33
C CYS A 294 25.34 4.16 4.31
N ILE A 295 26.33 4.33 5.20
CA ILE A 295 26.32 5.36 6.24
C ILE A 295 27.70 6.01 6.31
N PHE A 296 27.75 7.34 6.13
CA PHE A 296 28.91 8.17 6.40
C PHE A 296 28.76 8.84 7.77
N TRP A 297 29.75 8.65 8.66
CA TRP A 297 29.73 9.25 9.99
C TRP A 297 30.61 10.50 10.01
N LEU A 298 29.99 11.66 10.13
CA LEU A 298 30.68 12.94 10.24
C LEU A 298 30.69 13.37 11.72
N ASN A 299 31.88 13.44 12.32
CA ASN A 299 32.06 13.77 13.73
C ASN A 299 32.69 15.15 13.87
N GLY A 300 31.99 16.05 14.59
CA GLY A 300 32.33 17.46 14.72
C GLY A 300 32.11 18.00 16.13
N ILE A 301 32.83 19.08 16.48
CA ILE A 301 32.60 19.79 17.75
C ILE A 301 31.30 20.59 17.62
N ALA A 302 30.38 20.51 18.59
CA ALA A 302 29.15 21.29 18.53
C ALA A 302 29.46 22.80 18.38
N GLY A 303 29.04 23.40 17.26
CA GLY A 303 29.30 24.81 16.92
C GLY A 303 30.39 25.04 15.88
N THR A 304 31.10 24.00 15.40
CA THR A 304 31.75 24.04 14.09
C THR A 304 30.69 23.77 13.02
N ASP A 305 30.71 24.53 11.91
CA ASP A 305 29.71 24.53 10.83
C ASP A 305 29.64 23.20 10.03
N ASP A 306 29.83 22.05 10.68
CA ASP A 306 29.87 20.70 10.08
C ASP A 306 28.49 20.25 9.56
N SER A 307 27.42 20.94 9.97
CA SER A 307 26.06 20.78 9.46
C SER A 307 25.80 21.44 8.10
N GLN A 308 26.75 22.22 7.56
CA GLN A 308 26.64 22.80 6.22
C GLN A 308 27.18 21.90 5.11
N ASP A 309 27.85 20.79 5.43
CA ASP A 309 28.60 19.98 4.45
C ASP A 309 27.77 18.82 3.83
N VAL A 310 26.45 18.76 4.07
CA VAL A 310 25.54 17.74 3.51
C VAL A 310 24.78 18.25 2.26
N SER A 311 25.24 19.34 1.65
CA SER A 311 24.70 19.87 0.39
C SER A 311 25.46 19.38 -0.84
#